data_AF-X6NH97-F1
#
_entry.id   AF-X6NH97-F1
#
_cell.length_a   1.000
_cell.length_b   1.000
_cell.length_c   1.000
_cell.angle_alpha   90.00
_cell.angle_beta   90.00
_cell.angle_gamma   90.00
#
_symmetry.space_group_name_H-M   'P 1'
#
loop_
_entity.id
_entity.type
_entity.pdbx_description
1 polymer ?
#
loop_
_entity_poly.entity_id
_entity_poly.type
_entity_poly.pdbx_seq_one_letter_code
_entity_poly.pdbx_strand_id
1 'polypeptide(L)'
;MSDSKEEYSLEDDIHFERKLEAVVVSDADSSYYKNANAIVDTVLNGHSEMTKDYKIYGAILSGCVQKQLAVRGVSCGYLVFFYHLDERDLNENDLASLEMRHYTALKKIEAYIREAKKKRINDDDDIEILGRSRSLLRIKWKGLKYHIAITWTFSKREYCSFDKSSQNNGYVYPLSQMGLRFIANDLMTEAQAYERHLKNVRRAHRQWKTFFQESMNASLSLLRVYYMREELVGKNTRLAVLFLRLWQHVAMKDKRHLSNNSLEIICTSLSNQLKLAHQSNAPVLALDIIQHFFQLIVQCRKCTNKPTVIAWPYESRSTSRHIQKCERRVRPGRVVVLDNLVAMS
;
A
#
# COMPACT_ATOMS: atom_id res chain seq x y z
N MET A 1 28.49 5.96 36.57
CA MET A 1 27.87 4.72 36.06
C MET A 1 28.07 4.73 34.56
N SER A 2 28.96 3.87 34.06
CA SER A 2 29.22 3.72 32.64
C SER A 2 28.05 2.97 32.01
N ASP A 3 27.28 3.65 31.15
CA ASP A 3 26.37 2.97 30.22
C ASP A 3 27.24 2.16 29.25
N SER A 4 27.45 0.88 29.56
CA SER A 4 27.93 -0.08 28.58
C SER A 4 26.85 -0.15 27.50
N LYS A 5 27.09 0.46 26.34
CA LYS A 5 26.33 0.16 25.13
C LYS A 5 26.59 -1.31 24.84
N GLU A 6 25.66 -2.19 25.19
CA GLU A 6 25.65 -3.54 24.63
C GLU A 6 25.60 -3.39 23.11
N GLU A 7 26.73 -3.72 22.48
CA GLU A 7 26.87 -3.74 21.04
C GLU A 7 26.32 -5.11 20.60
N TYR A 8 25.19 -5.12 19.90
CA TYR A 8 24.59 -6.35 19.40
C TYR A 8 25.57 -7.03 18.43
N SER A 9 25.73 -8.35 18.55
CA SER A 9 26.66 -9.10 17.72
C SER A 9 26.08 -9.39 16.33
N LEU A 10 26.93 -9.67 15.35
CA LEU A 10 26.50 -10.16 14.03
C LEU A 10 25.68 -11.46 14.13
N GLU A 11 25.95 -12.29 15.14
CA GLU A 11 25.20 -13.52 15.40
C GLU A 11 23.75 -13.25 15.81
N ASP A 12 23.52 -12.18 16.59
CA ASP A 12 22.18 -11.75 16.98
C ASP A 12 21.35 -11.32 15.78
N ASP A 13 21.97 -10.58 14.84
CA ASP A 13 21.30 -10.17 13.61
C ASP A 13 20.97 -11.40 12.73
N ILE A 14 21.92 -12.32 12.53
CA ILE A 14 21.67 -13.57 11.76
C ILE A 14 20.52 -14.39 12.36
N HIS A 15 20.49 -14.54 13.70
CA HIS A 15 19.41 -15.24 14.38
C HIS A 15 18.06 -14.53 14.22
N PHE A 16 18.08 -13.20 14.31
CA PHE A 16 16.92 -12.35 14.09
C PHE A 16 16.38 -12.47 12.66
N GLU A 17 17.25 -12.44 11.65
CA GLU A 17 16.88 -12.63 10.25
C GLU A 17 16.17 -13.96 10.04
N ARG A 18 16.76 -15.07 10.51
CA ARG A 18 16.20 -16.42 10.36
C ARG A 18 14.81 -16.53 10.98
N LYS A 19 14.61 -15.93 12.16
CA LYS A 19 13.30 -15.94 12.82
C LYS A 19 12.26 -15.15 12.04
N LEU A 20 12.62 -14.00 11.47
CA LEU A 20 11.68 -13.21 10.67
C LEU A 20 11.36 -13.87 9.33
N GLU A 21 12.36 -14.42 8.65
CA GLU A 21 12.18 -15.14 7.38
C GLU A 21 11.22 -16.32 7.56
N ALA A 22 11.33 -17.08 8.66
CA ALA A 22 10.41 -18.17 8.97
C ALA A 22 8.93 -17.73 9.13
N VAL A 23 8.69 -16.45 9.44
CA VAL A 23 7.34 -15.89 9.59
C VAL A 23 6.79 -15.34 8.27
N VAL A 24 7.66 -15.03 7.30
CA VAL A 24 7.28 -14.67 5.93
C VAL A 24 7.05 -15.95 5.15
N VAL A 25 5.79 -16.38 5.09
CA VAL A 25 5.43 -17.67 4.48
C VAL A 25 5.29 -17.51 2.96
N SER A 26 6.16 -18.15 2.17
CA SER A 26 6.06 -18.23 0.70
C SER A 26 4.70 -18.76 0.23
N ASP A 27 4.12 -19.70 0.98
CA ASP A 27 2.84 -20.35 0.66
C ASP A 27 1.61 -19.46 0.96
N ALA A 28 1.79 -18.42 1.78
CA ALA A 28 0.71 -17.45 2.00
C ALA A 28 0.46 -16.63 0.75
N ASP A 29 1.51 -16.24 0.02
CA ASP A 29 1.40 -15.44 -1.20
C ASP A 29 0.61 -16.20 -2.27
N SER A 30 0.90 -17.48 -2.51
CA SER A 30 0.16 -18.30 -3.48
C SER A 30 -1.33 -18.42 -3.13
N SER A 31 -1.65 -18.57 -1.84
CA SER A 31 -3.03 -18.60 -1.35
C SER A 31 -3.74 -17.26 -1.55
N TYR A 32 -3.02 -16.14 -1.35
CA TYR A 32 -3.56 -14.81 -1.57
C TYR A 32 -3.96 -14.59 -3.03
N TYR A 33 -3.10 -14.98 -3.99
CA TYR A 33 -3.39 -14.87 -5.42
C TYR A 33 -4.51 -15.82 -5.86
N LYS A 34 -4.51 -17.07 -5.39
CA LYS A 34 -5.57 -18.04 -5.71
C LYS A 34 -6.95 -17.53 -5.29
N ASN A 35 -7.07 -17.03 -4.07
CA ASN A 35 -8.33 -16.49 -3.55
C ASN A 35 -8.68 -15.15 -4.19
N ALA A 36 -7.69 -14.30 -4.53
CA ALA A 36 -7.94 -13.07 -5.28
C ALA A 36 -8.52 -13.34 -6.67
N ASN A 37 -8.01 -14.34 -7.39
CA ASN A 37 -8.59 -14.78 -8.66
C ASN A 37 -10.01 -15.31 -8.49
N ALA A 38 -10.28 -16.13 -7.46
CA ALA A 38 -11.64 -16.58 -7.18
C ALA A 38 -12.62 -15.43 -6.86
N ILE A 39 -12.14 -14.35 -6.22
CA ILE A 39 -12.92 -13.12 -6.02
C ILE A 39 -13.23 -12.47 -7.37
N VAL A 40 -12.21 -12.30 -8.23
CA VAL A 40 -12.39 -11.70 -9.56
C VAL A 40 -13.33 -12.54 -10.42
N ASP A 41 -13.17 -13.86 -10.45
CA ASP A 41 -14.07 -14.80 -11.13
C ASP A 41 -15.50 -14.63 -10.65
N THR A 42 -15.71 -14.52 -9.34
CA THR A 42 -17.04 -14.31 -8.75
C THR A 42 -17.66 -13.00 -9.24
N VAL A 43 -16.86 -11.93 -9.33
CA VAL A 43 -17.33 -10.62 -9.81
C VAL A 43 -17.64 -10.65 -11.31
N LEU A 44 -16.84 -11.35 -12.11
CA LEU A 44 -17.01 -11.44 -13.57
C LEU A 44 -18.13 -12.40 -13.98
N ASN A 45 -18.19 -13.58 -13.35
CA ASN A 45 -19.25 -14.56 -13.57
C ASN A 45 -20.60 -14.08 -13.02
N GLY A 46 -20.56 -13.20 -12.00
CA GLY A 46 -21.74 -12.66 -11.35
C GLY A 46 -22.63 -11.85 -12.28
N HIS A 47 -22.08 -11.11 -13.26
CA HIS A 47 -22.85 -10.45 -14.33
C HIS A 47 -21.92 -9.67 -15.28
N SER A 48 -22.22 -9.67 -16.58
CA SER A 48 -21.56 -8.77 -17.57
C SER A 48 -21.74 -7.26 -17.28
N GLU A 49 -22.58 -6.90 -16.31
CA GLU A 49 -22.80 -5.53 -15.79
C GLU A 49 -21.47 -4.88 -15.35
N MET A 50 -20.56 -5.63 -14.72
CA MET A 50 -19.31 -5.06 -14.19
C MET A 50 -18.40 -4.54 -15.30
N THR A 51 -18.28 -5.29 -16.39
CA THR A 51 -17.43 -4.94 -17.53
C THR A 51 -18.14 -4.00 -18.50
N LYS A 52 -19.48 -4.10 -18.66
CA LYS A 52 -20.26 -3.27 -19.59
C LYS A 52 -20.70 -1.94 -18.96
N ASP A 53 -21.38 -1.98 -17.82
CA ASP A 53 -22.08 -0.82 -17.27
C ASP A 53 -21.14 0.00 -16.37
N TYR A 54 -20.34 -0.69 -15.54
CA TYR A 54 -19.33 -0.04 -14.71
C TYR A 54 -17.97 0.09 -15.42
N LYS A 55 -17.83 -0.44 -16.64
CA LYS A 55 -16.60 -0.40 -17.45
C LYS A 55 -15.33 -0.86 -16.70
N ILE A 56 -15.49 -1.76 -15.73
CA ILE A 56 -14.33 -2.34 -15.04
C ILE A 56 -13.61 -3.22 -16.04
N TYR A 57 -12.37 -2.89 -16.35
CA TYR A 57 -11.58 -3.58 -17.37
C TYR A 57 -10.49 -4.47 -16.77
N GLY A 58 -10.18 -4.32 -15.48
CA GLY A 58 -9.03 -5.00 -14.90
C GLY A 58 -9.01 -5.06 -13.38
N ALA A 59 -8.10 -5.87 -12.84
CA ALA A 59 -7.84 -5.98 -11.41
C ALA A 59 -6.36 -6.27 -11.10
N ILE A 60 -5.89 -5.88 -9.91
CA ILE A 60 -4.55 -6.24 -9.41
C ILE A 60 -4.58 -6.47 -7.90
N LEU A 61 -3.74 -7.39 -7.43
CA LEU A 61 -3.37 -7.49 -6.02
C LEU A 61 -2.14 -6.64 -5.77
N SER A 62 -2.23 -5.76 -4.78
CA SER A 62 -1.20 -4.79 -4.41
C SER A 62 -0.91 -4.92 -2.90
N GLY A 63 -0.20 -3.94 -2.33
CA GLY A 63 0.08 -3.88 -0.91
C GLY A 63 1.07 -4.95 -0.44
N CYS A 64 0.87 -5.50 0.76
CA CYS A 64 1.88 -6.33 1.44
C CYS A 64 2.19 -7.62 0.68
N VAL A 65 1.17 -8.27 0.08
CA VAL A 65 1.34 -9.49 -0.70
C VAL A 65 2.22 -9.22 -1.92
N GLN A 66 1.84 -8.22 -2.71
CA GLN A 66 2.62 -7.88 -3.91
C GLN A 66 4.01 -7.35 -3.57
N LYS A 67 4.23 -6.76 -2.38
CA LYS A 67 5.56 -6.39 -1.86
C LYS A 67 6.39 -7.59 -1.38
N GLN A 68 5.82 -8.79 -1.28
CA GLN A 68 6.42 -9.96 -0.59
C GLN A 68 6.78 -9.63 0.87
N LEU A 69 5.89 -8.91 1.54
CA LEU A 69 5.98 -8.55 2.96
C LEU A 69 4.73 -9.00 3.72
N ALA A 70 4.02 -10.01 3.18
CA ALA A 70 2.83 -10.55 3.80
C ALA A 70 3.21 -11.48 4.95
N VAL A 71 2.53 -11.28 6.09
CA VAL A 71 2.61 -12.17 7.25
C VAL A 71 1.23 -12.76 7.49
N ARG A 72 1.16 -14.10 7.62
CA ARG A 72 -0.10 -14.81 7.85
C ARG A 72 -0.77 -14.32 9.14
N GLY A 73 -2.08 -14.11 9.10
CA GLY A 73 -2.86 -13.60 10.25
C GLY A 73 -2.73 -12.09 10.51
N VAL A 74 -1.67 -11.45 10.01
CA VAL A 74 -1.40 -10.01 10.23
C VAL A 74 -1.73 -9.18 8.99
N SER A 75 -1.31 -9.64 7.81
CA SER A 75 -1.48 -8.92 6.55
C SER A 75 -2.88 -9.10 5.95
N CYS A 76 -3.19 -8.24 4.99
CA CYS A 76 -4.36 -8.36 4.13
C CYS A 76 -3.95 -8.22 2.66
N GLY A 77 -4.67 -8.88 1.77
CA GLY A 77 -4.58 -8.66 0.33
C GLY A 77 -5.27 -7.35 -0.04
N TYR A 78 -4.61 -6.50 -0.82
CA TYR A 78 -5.22 -5.26 -1.32
C TYR A 78 -5.59 -5.44 -2.79
N LEU A 79 -6.84 -5.82 -3.06
CA LEU A 79 -7.35 -6.10 -4.41
C LEU A 79 -7.98 -4.83 -4.97
N VAL A 80 -7.47 -4.32 -6.09
CA VAL A 80 -7.94 -3.08 -6.72
C VAL A 80 -8.54 -3.41 -8.07
N PHE A 81 -9.79 -3.03 -8.28
CA PHE A 81 -10.47 -3.09 -9.58
C PHE A 81 -10.36 -1.73 -10.29
N PHE A 82 -10.16 -1.77 -11.61
CA PHE A 82 -9.93 -0.59 -12.43
C PHE A 82 -11.02 -0.41 -13.47
N TYR A 83 -11.51 0.81 -13.61
CA TYR A 83 -12.25 1.23 -14.80
C TYR A 83 -11.55 2.40 -15.48
N HIS A 84 -11.80 2.58 -16.77
CA HIS A 84 -11.21 3.68 -17.54
C HIS A 84 -12.12 4.91 -17.49
N LEU A 85 -11.53 6.06 -17.21
CA LEU A 85 -12.15 7.38 -17.28
C LEU A 85 -11.34 8.22 -18.27
N ASP A 86 -11.95 8.69 -19.36
CA ASP A 86 -11.28 9.64 -20.25
C ASP A 86 -10.99 10.91 -19.45
N GLU A 87 -9.76 11.43 -19.55
CA GLU A 87 -9.35 12.64 -18.85
C GLU A 87 -10.25 13.84 -19.24
N ARG A 88 -10.81 13.84 -20.46
CA ARG A 88 -11.73 14.88 -20.96
C ARG A 88 -13.10 14.82 -20.31
N ASP A 89 -13.52 13.66 -19.84
CA ASP A 89 -14.81 13.45 -19.17
C ASP A 89 -14.76 13.86 -17.68
N LEU A 90 -13.58 14.20 -17.17
CA LEU A 90 -13.42 14.64 -15.78
C LEU A 90 -13.82 16.11 -15.64
N ASN A 91 -15.11 16.36 -15.44
CA ASN A 91 -15.65 17.68 -15.08
C ASN A 91 -15.94 17.76 -13.57
N GLU A 92 -15.66 18.91 -12.93
CA GLU A 92 -15.96 19.13 -11.50
C GLU A 92 -17.46 18.91 -11.18
N ASN A 93 -18.34 19.19 -12.13
CA ASN A 93 -19.79 19.01 -11.98
C ASN A 93 -20.21 17.53 -11.96
N ASP A 94 -19.40 16.62 -12.50
CA ASP A 94 -19.72 15.18 -12.63
C ASP A 94 -19.07 14.31 -11.54
N LEU A 95 -18.31 14.91 -10.61
CA LEU A 95 -17.61 14.19 -9.54
C LEU A 95 -18.55 13.42 -8.61
N ALA A 96 -19.75 13.95 -8.34
CA ALA A 96 -20.76 13.24 -7.54
C ALA A 96 -21.26 11.96 -8.24
N SER A 97 -21.39 12.00 -9.57
CA SER A 97 -21.73 10.83 -10.39
C SER A 97 -20.61 9.79 -10.34
N LEU A 98 -19.34 10.23 -10.38
CA LEU A 98 -18.19 9.34 -10.26
C LEU A 98 -18.08 8.66 -8.87
N GLU A 99 -18.32 9.40 -7.78
CA GLU A 99 -18.38 8.82 -6.43
C GLU A 99 -19.53 7.81 -6.33
N MET A 100 -20.71 8.16 -6.84
CA MET A 100 -21.88 7.28 -6.84
C MET A 100 -21.63 6.01 -7.64
N ARG A 101 -20.94 6.11 -8.78
CA ARG A 101 -20.55 4.96 -9.61
C ARG A 101 -19.61 4.02 -8.88
N HIS A 102 -18.59 4.53 -8.17
CA HIS A 102 -17.72 3.69 -7.32
C HIS A 102 -18.50 2.98 -6.23
N TYR A 103 -19.31 3.75 -5.50
CA TYR A 103 -20.09 3.22 -4.40
C TYR A 103 -21.03 2.11 -4.87
N THR A 104 -21.68 2.32 -6.01
CA THR A 104 -22.61 1.35 -6.60
C THR A 104 -21.88 0.11 -7.10
N ALA A 105 -20.76 0.26 -7.81
CA ALA A 105 -19.94 -0.85 -8.26
C ALA A 105 -19.43 -1.69 -7.07
N LEU A 106 -18.99 -1.06 -5.99
CA LEU A 106 -18.52 -1.75 -4.78
C LEU A 106 -19.65 -2.49 -4.07
N LYS A 107 -20.85 -1.89 -4.01
CA LYS A 107 -22.07 -2.54 -3.49
C LYS A 107 -22.47 -3.75 -4.33
N LYS A 108 -22.28 -3.70 -5.65
CA LYS A 108 -22.51 -4.84 -6.55
C LYS A 108 -21.50 -5.96 -6.32
N ILE A 109 -20.22 -5.65 -6.20
CA ILE A 109 -19.19 -6.62 -5.81
C ILE A 109 -19.55 -7.31 -4.49
N GLU A 110 -19.96 -6.54 -3.47
CA GLU A 110 -20.42 -7.08 -2.19
C GLU A 110 -21.62 -8.03 -2.37
N ALA A 111 -22.59 -7.68 -3.21
CA ALA A 111 -23.75 -8.52 -3.51
C ALA A 111 -23.36 -9.83 -4.19
N TYR A 112 -22.46 -9.81 -5.19
CA TYR A 112 -21.98 -11.02 -5.85
C TYR A 112 -21.22 -11.94 -4.89
N ILE A 113 -20.42 -11.38 -3.98
CA ILE A 113 -19.74 -12.16 -2.94
C ILE A 113 -20.76 -12.78 -1.97
N ARG A 114 -21.81 -12.06 -1.56
CA ARG A 114 -22.89 -12.62 -0.74
C ARG A 114 -23.63 -13.74 -1.45
N GLU A 115 -23.86 -13.60 -2.74
CA GLU A 115 -24.55 -14.62 -3.53
C GLU A 115 -23.67 -15.87 -3.70
N ALA A 116 -22.39 -15.70 -3.99
CA ALA A 116 -21.43 -16.79 -4.03
C ALA A 116 -21.34 -17.54 -2.69
N LYS A 117 -21.42 -16.82 -1.56
CA LYS A 117 -21.54 -17.42 -0.22
C LYS A 117 -22.79 -18.29 -0.11
N LYS A 118 -23.95 -17.82 -0.55
CA LYS A 118 -25.21 -18.58 -0.48
C LYS A 118 -25.22 -19.84 -1.34
N LYS A 119 -24.53 -19.81 -2.49
CA LYS A 119 -24.50 -20.93 -3.46
C LYS A 119 -23.51 -22.04 -3.07
N ARG A 120 -22.59 -21.80 -2.14
CA ARG A 120 -21.59 -22.79 -1.71
C ARG A 120 -22.17 -23.64 -0.57
N ILE A 121 -22.14 -24.95 -0.77
CA ILE A 121 -22.79 -25.97 0.10
C ILE A 121 -21.87 -26.42 1.26
N ASN A 122 -20.56 -26.16 1.18
CA ASN A 122 -19.58 -26.65 2.16
C ASN A 122 -19.14 -25.56 3.14
N ASP A 123 -19.15 -25.89 4.44
CA ASP A 123 -18.79 -24.99 5.56
C ASP A 123 -17.31 -24.52 5.55
N ASP A 124 -16.41 -25.18 4.82
CA ASP A 124 -14.99 -24.79 4.73
C ASP A 124 -14.73 -23.53 3.87
N ASP A 125 -15.75 -23.00 3.19
CA ASP A 125 -15.69 -21.77 2.37
C ASP A 125 -16.18 -20.55 3.16
N ASP A 126 -15.55 -20.28 4.31
CA ASP A 126 -15.85 -19.14 5.17
C ASP A 126 -15.54 -17.80 4.47
N ILE A 127 -16.57 -17.28 3.79
CA ILE A 127 -16.64 -15.90 3.33
C ILE A 127 -17.35 -15.07 4.41
N GLU A 128 -16.65 -14.09 4.94
CA GLU A 128 -17.17 -13.15 5.93
C GLU A 128 -17.00 -11.72 5.41
N ILE A 129 -18.07 -10.92 5.46
CA ILE A 129 -17.99 -9.49 5.17
C ILE A 129 -17.69 -8.78 6.48
N LEU A 130 -16.48 -8.24 6.60
CA LEU A 130 -16.01 -7.55 7.81
C LEU A 130 -16.51 -6.10 7.89
N GLY A 131 -16.86 -5.51 6.75
CA GLY A 131 -17.43 -4.18 6.67
C GLY A 131 -17.21 -3.50 5.32
N ARG A 132 -17.96 -2.45 5.05
CA ARG A 132 -17.86 -1.66 3.82
C ARG A 132 -17.90 -0.16 4.15
N SER A 133 -17.00 0.59 3.54
CA SER A 133 -17.02 2.06 3.49
C SER A 133 -17.44 2.54 2.09
N ARG A 134 -17.35 3.85 1.83
CA ARG A 134 -17.65 4.39 0.49
C ARG A 134 -16.69 3.89 -0.59
N SER A 135 -15.42 3.67 -0.25
CA SER A 135 -14.34 3.36 -1.18
C SER A 135 -13.69 1.99 -0.96
N LEU A 136 -14.09 1.26 0.09
CA LEU A 136 -13.43 0.00 0.48
C LEU A 136 -14.42 -1.05 0.99
N LEU A 137 -14.30 -2.27 0.48
CA LEU A 137 -14.97 -3.46 1.01
C LEU A 137 -13.94 -4.35 1.71
N ARG A 138 -14.20 -4.71 2.96
CA ARG A 138 -13.33 -5.59 3.76
C ARG A 138 -14.01 -6.94 3.90
N ILE A 139 -13.32 -7.99 3.51
CA ILE A 139 -13.79 -9.37 3.63
C ILE A 139 -12.72 -10.24 4.27
N LYS A 140 -13.13 -11.39 4.79
CA LYS A 140 -12.28 -12.54 5.08
C LYS A 140 -12.77 -13.68 4.21
N TRP A 141 -11.87 -14.33 3.49
CA TRP A 141 -12.19 -15.46 2.63
C TRP A 141 -11.13 -16.52 2.85
N LYS A 142 -11.55 -17.73 3.30
CA LYS A 142 -10.63 -18.86 3.55
C LYS A 142 -9.50 -18.48 4.52
N GLY A 143 -9.88 -17.82 5.61
CA GLY A 143 -8.93 -17.37 6.64
C GLY A 143 -8.09 -16.14 6.29
N LEU A 144 -8.09 -15.67 5.03
CA LEU A 144 -7.31 -14.52 4.58
C LEU A 144 -8.18 -13.25 4.49
N LYS A 145 -7.64 -12.12 4.95
CA LYS A 145 -8.35 -10.83 4.88
C LYS A 145 -8.04 -10.13 3.57
N TYR A 146 -9.07 -9.55 2.95
CA TYR A 146 -8.94 -8.72 1.76
C TYR A 146 -9.58 -7.36 1.97
N HIS A 147 -8.91 -6.36 1.42
CA HIS A 147 -9.39 -5.01 1.25
C HIS A 147 -9.59 -4.82 -0.26
N ILE A 148 -10.84 -4.71 -0.69
CA ILE A 148 -11.25 -4.56 -2.09
C ILE A 148 -11.57 -3.09 -2.33
N ALA A 149 -10.86 -2.47 -3.27
CA ALA A 149 -11.07 -1.09 -3.70
C ALA A 149 -11.45 -1.05 -5.19
N ILE A 150 -12.10 0.04 -5.58
CA ILE A 150 -12.33 0.39 -6.99
C ILE A 150 -11.67 1.73 -7.23
N THR A 151 -11.07 1.90 -8.40
CA THR A 151 -10.43 3.14 -8.81
C THR A 151 -10.60 3.34 -10.31
N TRP A 152 -10.40 4.57 -10.78
CA TRP A 152 -10.26 4.83 -12.21
C TRP A 152 -8.79 4.90 -12.63
N THR A 153 -8.59 4.89 -13.95
CA THR A 153 -7.34 5.23 -14.61
C THR A 153 -7.63 6.10 -15.84
N PHE A 154 -6.74 7.04 -16.12
CA PHE A 154 -6.84 7.89 -17.31
C PHE A 154 -6.47 7.15 -18.58
N SER A 155 -5.65 6.12 -18.47
CA SER A 155 -5.30 5.20 -19.56
C SER A 155 -5.65 3.78 -19.15
N LYS A 156 -6.13 2.96 -20.10
CA LYS A 156 -6.25 1.52 -19.85
C LYS A 156 -4.86 0.92 -19.67
N ARG A 157 -4.68 0.14 -18.61
CA ARG A 157 -3.42 -0.53 -18.29
C ARG A 157 -3.49 -1.98 -18.69
N GLU A 158 -2.59 -2.37 -19.58
CA GLU A 158 -2.62 -3.71 -20.14
C GLU A 158 -2.32 -4.81 -19.12
N TYR A 159 -1.41 -4.54 -18.18
CA TYR A 159 -0.92 -5.50 -17.18
C TYR A 159 -1.94 -5.88 -16.09
N CYS A 160 -3.09 -5.21 -16.04
CA CYS A 160 -4.19 -5.60 -15.15
C CYS A 160 -5.47 -5.94 -15.91
N SER A 161 -5.46 -5.91 -17.25
CA SER A 161 -6.66 -6.10 -18.07
C SER A 161 -7.16 -7.55 -18.03
N PHE A 162 -8.48 -7.71 -17.95
CA PHE A 162 -9.13 -9.02 -18.07
C PHE A 162 -8.94 -9.65 -19.46
N ASP A 163 -8.72 -8.83 -20.50
CA ASP A 163 -8.55 -9.28 -21.88
C ASP A 163 -7.22 -10.03 -22.13
N LYS A 164 -6.23 -9.90 -21.23
CA LYS A 164 -4.90 -10.53 -21.35
C LYS A 164 -4.73 -11.78 -20.48
N SER A 165 -5.81 -12.36 -19.97
CA SER A 165 -5.79 -13.46 -18.97
C SER A 165 -5.30 -14.82 -19.51
N SER A 166 -4.34 -14.87 -20.44
CA SER A 166 -3.83 -16.11 -21.00
C SER A 166 -2.31 -16.06 -21.22
N GLN A 167 -1.56 -16.32 -20.14
CA GLN A 167 -0.40 -17.23 -20.14
C GLN A 167 -0.26 -17.98 -18.79
N ASN A 168 -0.80 -17.47 -17.67
CA ASN A 168 -0.58 -18.03 -16.31
C ASN A 168 -1.85 -18.32 -15.45
N ASN A 169 -2.99 -18.70 -16.06
CA ASN A 169 -4.20 -19.19 -15.35
C ASN A 169 -4.78 -18.26 -14.24
N GLY A 170 -4.80 -16.95 -14.44
CA GLY A 170 -5.49 -16.02 -13.54
C GLY A 170 -5.43 -14.56 -14.00
N TYR A 171 -6.39 -13.75 -13.56
CA TYR A 171 -6.45 -12.29 -13.77
C TYR A 171 -5.41 -11.53 -12.94
N VAL A 172 -5.06 -12.08 -11.78
CA VAL A 172 -4.21 -11.42 -10.79
C VAL A 172 -3.04 -12.33 -10.45
N TYR A 173 -1.82 -11.82 -10.59
CA TYR A 173 -0.60 -12.63 -10.49
C TYR A 173 0.55 -11.83 -9.86
N PRO A 174 1.56 -12.52 -9.29
CA PRO A 174 2.73 -11.85 -8.75
C PRO A 174 3.56 -11.23 -9.87
N LEU A 175 3.73 -9.90 -9.81
CA LEU A 175 4.62 -9.16 -10.69
C LEU A 175 6.10 -9.36 -10.33
N SER A 176 6.91 -9.69 -11.33
CA SER A 176 8.37 -9.73 -11.23
C SER A 176 8.95 -8.33 -11.04
N GLN A 177 10.20 -8.24 -10.58
CA GLN A 177 10.89 -6.97 -10.40
C GLN A 177 11.00 -6.19 -11.72
N MET A 178 11.32 -6.89 -12.81
CA MET A 178 11.37 -6.29 -14.15
C MET A 178 10.01 -5.76 -14.58
N GLY A 179 8.93 -6.53 -14.39
CA GLY A 179 7.57 -6.10 -14.70
C GLY A 179 7.15 -4.87 -13.88
N LEU A 180 7.48 -4.85 -12.59
CA LEU A 180 7.20 -3.70 -11.72
C LEU A 180 7.95 -2.44 -12.14
N ARG A 181 9.18 -2.56 -12.66
CA ARG A 181 9.93 -1.40 -13.16
C ARG A 181 9.25 -0.76 -14.37
N PHE A 182 8.78 -1.56 -15.33
CA PHE A 182 8.02 -1.05 -16.48
C PHE A 182 6.72 -0.39 -16.02
N ILE A 183 5.98 -1.06 -15.15
CA ILE A 183 4.73 -0.54 -14.58
C ILE A 183 4.98 0.78 -13.82
N ALA A 184 6.06 0.89 -13.05
CA ALA A 184 6.37 2.09 -12.29
C ALA A 184 6.53 3.33 -13.20
N ASN A 185 7.15 3.17 -14.38
CA ASN A 185 7.29 4.27 -15.34
C ASN A 185 5.92 4.72 -15.89
N ASP A 186 5.04 3.78 -16.22
CA ASP A 186 3.67 4.09 -16.66
C ASP A 186 2.89 4.82 -15.55
N LEU A 187 3.00 4.33 -14.32
CA LEU A 187 2.34 4.90 -13.16
C LEU A 187 2.85 6.30 -12.82
N MET A 188 4.13 6.60 -13.06
CA MET A 188 4.69 7.96 -12.89
C MET A 188 4.04 8.96 -13.83
N THR A 189 3.82 8.57 -15.09
CA THR A 189 3.14 9.43 -16.07
C THR A 189 1.70 9.69 -15.65
N GLU A 190 1.01 8.66 -15.18
CA GLU A 190 -0.37 8.80 -14.72
C GLU A 190 -0.47 9.60 -13.40
N ALA A 191 0.52 9.45 -12.51
CA ALA A 191 0.69 10.26 -11.31
C ALA A 191 0.63 11.76 -11.61
N GLN A 192 1.34 12.21 -12.65
CA GLN A 192 1.34 13.62 -13.06
C GLN A 192 -0.06 14.08 -13.49
N ALA A 193 -0.82 13.24 -14.19
CA ALA A 193 -2.20 13.56 -14.56
C ALA A 193 -3.08 13.74 -13.30
N TYR A 194 -3.01 12.82 -12.34
CA TYR A 194 -3.70 12.96 -11.05
C TYR A 194 -3.31 14.26 -10.33
N GLU A 195 -2.02 14.60 -10.30
CA GLU A 195 -1.56 15.82 -9.64
C GLU A 195 -2.12 17.11 -10.26
N ARG A 196 -2.16 17.18 -11.60
CA ARG A 196 -2.71 18.35 -12.31
C ARG A 196 -4.15 18.60 -11.89
N HIS A 197 -4.97 17.54 -11.87
CA HIS A 197 -6.36 17.64 -11.46
C HIS A 197 -6.51 17.96 -9.97
N LEU A 198 -5.73 17.34 -9.08
CA LEU A 198 -5.75 17.67 -7.64
C LEU A 198 -5.39 19.11 -7.33
N LYS A 199 -4.51 19.74 -8.13
CA LYS A 199 -4.16 21.17 -8.00
C LYS A 199 -5.31 22.08 -8.39
N ASN A 200 -6.17 21.64 -9.33
CA ASN A 200 -7.29 22.40 -9.83
C ASN A 200 -8.56 22.29 -8.96
N VAL A 201 -8.71 21.21 -8.17
CA VAL A 201 -9.84 21.06 -7.24
C VAL A 201 -9.89 22.23 -6.25
N ARG A 202 -10.95 23.04 -6.33
CA ARG A 202 -11.12 24.22 -5.46
C ARG A 202 -11.15 23.82 -3.98
N ARG A 203 -10.62 24.69 -3.11
CA ARG A 203 -10.55 24.45 -1.66
C ARG A 203 -11.91 24.19 -0.99
N ALA A 204 -13.00 24.74 -1.54
CA ALA A 204 -14.36 24.52 -1.07
C ALA A 204 -14.82 23.05 -1.24
N HIS A 205 -14.16 22.28 -2.11
CA HIS A 205 -14.48 20.90 -2.44
C HIS A 205 -13.60 19.89 -1.69
N ARG A 206 -13.50 20.04 -0.35
CA ARG A 206 -12.64 19.20 0.48
C ARG A 206 -12.96 17.71 0.37
N GLN A 207 -14.24 17.35 0.29
CA GLN A 207 -14.69 15.96 0.12
C GLN A 207 -14.21 15.37 -1.21
N TRP A 208 -14.27 16.15 -2.29
CA TRP A 208 -13.78 15.75 -3.61
C TRP A 208 -12.28 15.54 -3.65
N LYS A 209 -11.53 16.42 -2.99
CA LYS A 209 -10.09 16.23 -2.84
C LYS A 209 -9.76 14.90 -2.15
N THR A 210 -10.51 14.54 -1.11
CA THR A 210 -10.33 13.24 -0.43
C THR A 210 -10.64 12.07 -1.34
N PHE A 211 -11.80 12.07 -2.00
CA PHE A 211 -12.20 11.00 -2.93
C PHE A 211 -11.19 10.79 -4.07
N PHE A 212 -10.72 11.89 -4.68
CA PHE A 212 -9.72 11.85 -5.73
C PHE A 212 -8.37 11.33 -5.23
N GLN A 213 -7.96 11.73 -4.03
CA GLN A 213 -6.74 11.23 -3.38
C GLN A 213 -6.83 9.73 -3.07
N GLU A 214 -7.99 9.24 -2.64
CA GLU A 214 -8.22 7.81 -2.39
C GLU A 214 -8.10 7.00 -3.68
N SER A 215 -8.73 7.46 -4.77
CA SER A 215 -8.60 6.87 -6.09
C SER A 215 -7.14 6.87 -6.57
N MET A 216 -6.47 8.02 -6.54
CA MET A 216 -5.05 8.13 -6.88
C MET A 216 -4.20 7.14 -6.08
N ASN A 217 -4.42 7.03 -4.75
CA ASN A 217 -3.68 6.11 -3.89
C ASN A 217 -3.92 4.63 -4.23
N ALA A 218 -5.15 4.26 -4.60
CA ALA A 218 -5.48 2.91 -5.03
C ALA A 218 -4.89 2.61 -6.41
N SER A 219 -5.09 3.53 -7.35
CA SER A 219 -4.60 3.47 -8.73
C SER A 219 -3.09 3.32 -8.79
N LEU A 220 -2.35 4.09 -8.00
CA LEU A 220 -0.89 4.12 -8.01
C LEU A 220 -0.27 3.20 -6.95
N SER A 221 -1.07 2.30 -6.37
CA SER A 221 -0.61 1.44 -5.26
C SER A 221 0.57 0.53 -5.62
N LEU A 222 0.71 0.15 -6.90
CA LEU A 222 1.86 -0.62 -7.39
C LEU A 222 3.17 0.19 -7.42
N LEU A 223 3.11 1.52 -7.46
CA LEU A 223 4.31 2.36 -7.34
C LEU A 223 4.95 2.15 -5.95
N ARG A 224 4.13 2.11 -4.89
CA ARG A 224 4.57 1.74 -3.53
C ARG A 224 5.13 0.32 -3.47
N VAL A 225 4.59 -0.60 -4.27
CA VAL A 225 5.14 -1.96 -4.35
C VAL A 225 6.55 -1.90 -4.91
N TYR A 226 6.73 -1.26 -6.07
CA TYR A 226 8.03 -1.14 -6.73
C TYR A 226 9.09 -0.60 -5.76
N TYR A 227 8.81 0.54 -5.10
CA TYR A 227 9.74 1.17 -4.16
C TYR A 227 10.02 0.38 -2.87
N MET A 228 9.27 -0.68 -2.58
CA MET A 228 9.51 -1.54 -1.40
C MET A 228 10.10 -2.91 -1.75
N ARG A 229 10.45 -3.13 -3.02
CA ARG A 229 11.16 -4.32 -3.46
C ARG A 229 12.58 -4.36 -2.92
N GLU A 230 13.08 -5.57 -2.65
CA GLU A 230 14.34 -5.77 -1.92
C GLU A 230 15.51 -5.11 -2.63
N GLU A 231 15.48 -5.17 -3.96
CA GLU A 231 16.46 -4.62 -4.88
C GLU A 231 16.59 -3.09 -4.76
N LEU A 232 15.58 -2.39 -4.22
CA LEU A 232 15.61 -0.94 -4.05
C LEU A 232 15.83 -0.49 -2.61
N VAL A 233 15.25 -1.18 -1.62
CA VAL A 233 15.33 -0.77 -0.20
C VAL A 233 16.36 -1.57 0.61
N GLY A 234 16.77 -2.74 0.10
CA GLY A 234 17.62 -3.70 0.79
C GLY A 234 16.85 -4.65 1.72
N LYS A 235 17.41 -5.85 1.91
CA LYS A 235 16.89 -6.91 2.79
C LYS A 235 16.66 -6.41 4.22
N ASN A 236 17.67 -5.78 4.83
CA ASN A 236 17.63 -5.36 6.23
C ASN A 236 16.55 -4.31 6.52
N THR A 237 16.29 -3.40 5.58
CA THR A 237 15.17 -2.46 5.67
C THR A 237 13.83 -3.19 5.68
N ARG A 238 13.67 -4.20 4.81
CA ARG A 238 12.45 -5.02 4.75
C ARG A 238 12.24 -5.82 6.03
N LEU A 239 13.30 -6.40 6.59
CA LEU A 239 13.27 -7.11 7.86
C LEU A 239 12.86 -6.18 9.01
N ALA A 240 13.41 -4.98 9.08
CA ALA A 240 13.02 -3.97 10.07
C ALA A 240 11.53 -3.61 9.95
N VAL A 241 11.01 -3.42 8.72
CA VAL A 241 9.58 -3.19 8.48
C VAL A 241 8.72 -4.36 8.95
N LEU A 242 9.12 -5.61 8.66
CA LEU A 242 8.40 -6.82 9.08
C LEU A 242 8.35 -6.93 10.61
N PHE A 243 9.48 -6.72 11.28
CA PHE A 243 9.54 -6.71 12.73
C PHE A 243 8.61 -5.67 13.34
N LEU A 244 8.67 -4.42 12.87
CA LEU A 244 7.85 -3.35 13.43
C LEU A 244 6.35 -3.58 13.18
N ARG A 245 5.97 -4.25 12.09
CA ARG A 245 4.59 -4.68 11.84
C ARG A 245 4.13 -5.74 12.83
N LEU A 246 4.94 -6.77 13.04
CA LEU A 246 4.68 -7.83 14.03
C LEU A 246 4.58 -7.23 15.44
N TRP A 247 5.54 -6.38 15.80
CA TRP A 247 5.55 -5.65 17.06
C TRP A 247 4.28 -4.79 17.22
N GLN A 248 3.87 -4.02 16.20
CA GLN A 248 2.63 -3.25 16.28
C GLN A 248 1.40 -4.15 16.43
N HIS A 249 1.34 -5.26 15.70
CA HIS A 249 0.22 -6.20 15.78
C HIS A 249 0.03 -6.77 17.20
N VAL A 250 1.14 -7.06 17.89
CA VAL A 250 1.12 -7.64 19.24
C VAL A 250 1.06 -6.57 20.33
N ALA A 251 2.04 -5.65 20.36
CA ALA A 251 2.23 -4.70 21.46
C ALA A 251 1.29 -3.48 21.39
N MET A 252 0.81 -3.13 20.20
CA MET A 252 -0.08 -1.99 19.96
C MET A 252 -1.52 -2.42 19.68
N LYS A 253 -1.88 -3.67 20.01
CA LYS A 253 -3.25 -4.13 19.95
C LYS A 253 -4.16 -3.18 20.73
N ASP A 254 -5.28 -2.80 20.12
CA ASP A 254 -6.29 -1.87 20.66
C ASP A 254 -5.76 -0.44 20.96
N LYS A 255 -4.56 -0.11 20.51
CA LYS A 255 -3.94 1.22 20.64
C LYS A 255 -3.81 1.88 19.27
N ARG A 256 -3.66 3.21 19.26
CA ARG A 256 -3.28 3.94 18.05
C ARG A 256 -1.86 3.55 17.65
N HIS A 257 -1.68 3.12 16.42
CA HIS A 257 -0.40 2.75 15.84
C HIS A 257 -0.19 3.46 14.49
N LEU A 258 1.03 3.37 13.95
CA LEU A 258 1.35 3.91 12.63
C LEU A 258 0.71 3.05 11.53
N SER A 259 0.53 3.63 10.35
CA SER A 259 0.14 2.86 9.17
C SER A 259 1.32 2.00 8.67
N ASN A 260 1.02 0.93 7.94
CA ASN A 260 2.05 0.10 7.32
C ASN A 260 2.95 0.90 6.37
N ASN A 261 2.39 1.87 5.64
CA ASN A 261 3.16 2.76 4.77
C ASN A 261 4.07 3.68 5.58
N SER A 262 3.61 4.16 6.74
CA SER A 262 4.43 5.00 7.61
C SER A 262 5.64 4.25 8.14
N LEU A 263 5.49 2.98 8.52
CA LEU A 263 6.62 2.14 8.89
C LEU A 263 7.62 1.99 7.75
N GLU A 264 7.13 1.69 6.54
CA GLU A 264 7.97 1.57 5.33
C GLU A 264 8.78 2.85 5.06
N ILE A 265 8.15 4.02 5.13
CA ILE A 265 8.80 5.32 4.90
C ILE A 265 9.88 5.58 5.95
N ILE A 266 9.53 5.40 7.23
CA ILE A 266 10.46 5.70 8.32
C ILE A 266 11.66 4.76 8.25
N CYS A 267 11.46 3.44 8.08
CA CYS A 267 12.57 2.49 7.99
C CYS A 267 13.47 2.77 6.79
N THR A 268 12.90 3.06 5.61
CA THR A 268 13.68 3.38 4.41
C THR A 268 14.47 4.68 4.60
N SER A 269 13.87 5.70 5.21
CA SER A 269 14.54 6.97 5.52
C SER A 269 15.70 6.78 6.51
N LEU A 270 15.48 6.03 7.59
CA LEU A 270 16.50 5.74 8.61
C LEU A 270 17.65 4.91 8.04
N SER A 271 17.36 3.86 7.25
CA SER A 271 18.38 3.08 6.55
C SER A 271 19.29 3.98 5.71
N ASN A 272 18.71 4.92 4.95
CA ASN A 272 19.52 5.82 4.13
C ASN A 272 20.33 6.82 4.95
N GLN A 273 19.80 7.31 6.07
CA GLN A 273 20.56 8.16 7.00
C GLN A 273 21.74 7.40 7.59
N LEU A 274 21.55 6.14 8.00
CA LEU A 274 22.61 5.28 8.54
C LEU A 274 23.71 5.01 7.51
N LYS A 275 23.32 4.70 6.25
CA LYS A 275 24.28 4.54 5.15
C LYS A 275 25.14 5.79 4.93
N LEU A 276 24.54 6.98 5.02
CA LEU A 276 25.26 8.25 4.88
C LEU A 276 26.17 8.55 6.08
N ALA A 277 25.74 8.17 7.29
CA ALA A 277 26.48 8.42 8.53
C ALA A 277 27.70 7.48 8.68
N HIS A 278 27.62 6.23 8.24
CA HIS A 278 28.67 5.24 8.49
C HIS A 278 29.98 5.47 7.74
N GLN A 279 30.04 6.37 6.73
CA GLN A 279 31.23 6.73 5.92
C GLN A 279 32.07 5.54 5.39
N SER A 280 31.58 4.31 5.55
CA SER A 280 32.26 3.04 5.30
C SER A 280 31.27 2.12 4.57
N ASN A 281 31.80 1.15 3.84
CA ASN A 281 31.00 0.17 3.08
C ASN A 281 30.32 -0.88 3.97
N ALA A 282 30.24 -0.66 5.29
CA ALA A 282 29.60 -1.59 6.21
C ALA A 282 28.08 -1.67 5.93
N PRO A 283 27.49 -2.87 5.88
CA PRO A 283 26.06 -3.02 5.69
C PRO A 283 25.31 -2.46 6.90
N VAL A 284 24.23 -1.72 6.66
CA VAL A 284 23.30 -1.30 7.72
C VAL A 284 22.45 -2.50 8.12
N LEU A 285 22.50 -2.89 9.39
CA LEU A 285 21.78 -4.06 9.90
C LEU A 285 20.32 -3.74 10.22
N ALA A 286 19.47 -4.77 10.30
CA ALA A 286 18.05 -4.57 10.58
C ALA A 286 17.83 -4.04 12.00
N LEU A 287 18.59 -4.56 12.97
CA LEU A 287 18.55 -4.12 14.35
C LEU A 287 18.94 -2.65 14.52
N ASP A 288 19.91 -2.13 13.74
CA ASP A 288 20.27 -0.71 13.76
C ASP A 288 19.08 0.18 13.38
N ILE A 289 18.37 -0.19 12.31
CA ILE A 289 17.20 0.54 11.82
C ILE A 289 16.09 0.53 12.88
N ILE A 290 15.86 -0.62 13.54
CA ILE A 290 14.85 -0.76 14.59
C ILE A 290 15.21 0.08 15.82
N GLN A 291 16.47 0.06 16.24
CA GLN A 291 16.95 0.87 17.37
C GLN A 291 16.75 2.36 17.08
N HIS A 292 17.17 2.82 15.89
CA HIS A 292 17.01 4.20 15.46
C HIS A 292 15.53 4.59 15.31
N PHE A 293 14.67 3.66 14.90
CA PHE A 293 13.21 3.87 14.89
C PHE A 293 12.69 4.19 16.28
N PHE A 294 13.02 3.39 17.31
CA PHE A 294 12.55 3.66 18.66
C PHE A 294 13.19 4.92 19.26
N GLN A 295 14.46 5.19 19.00
CA GLN A 295 15.11 6.45 19.40
C GLN A 295 14.39 7.66 18.81
N LEU A 296 14.05 7.62 17.52
CA LEU A 296 13.26 8.65 16.85
C LEU A 296 11.90 8.85 17.55
N ILE A 297 11.16 7.78 17.84
CA ILE A 297 9.88 7.89 18.57
C ILE A 297 10.05 8.54 19.95
N VAL A 298 11.10 8.18 20.70
CA VAL A 298 11.42 8.79 21.99
C VAL A 298 11.79 10.27 21.84
N GLN A 299 12.61 10.62 20.85
CA GLN A 299 13.01 12.00 20.57
C GLN A 299 11.81 12.85 20.19
N CYS A 300 10.91 12.36 19.35
CA CYS A 300 9.71 13.10 18.96
C CYS A 300 8.75 13.34 20.13
N ARG A 301 8.77 12.49 21.17
CA ARG A 301 8.03 12.75 22.42
C ARG A 301 8.70 13.83 23.29
N LYS A 302 10.02 13.98 23.22
CA LYS A 302 10.81 14.93 24.02
C LYS A 302 10.94 16.30 23.35
N CYS A 303 11.01 16.35 22.01
CA CYS A 303 11.21 17.58 21.25
C CYS A 303 9.90 18.38 21.12
N THR A 304 9.83 19.55 21.76
CA THR A 304 8.63 20.42 21.74
C THR A 304 8.72 21.59 20.77
N ASN A 305 9.85 21.78 20.07
CA ASN A 305 10.11 23.05 19.38
C ASN A 305 9.89 23.02 17.87
N LYS A 306 9.96 21.85 17.22
CA LYS A 306 9.71 21.70 15.76
C LYS A 306 9.02 20.37 15.45
N PRO A 307 8.20 20.29 14.39
CA PRO A 307 7.71 19.01 13.88
C PRO A 307 8.86 18.22 13.24
N THR A 308 8.83 16.90 13.37
CA THR A 308 9.74 16.00 12.65
C THR A 308 9.05 15.54 11.38
N VAL A 309 9.56 15.96 10.22
CA VAL A 309 9.02 15.56 8.92
C VAL A 309 9.89 14.46 8.33
N ILE A 310 9.29 13.33 7.99
CA ILE A 310 9.96 12.16 7.43
C ILE A 310 9.30 11.85 6.09
N ALA A 311 10.11 11.70 5.06
CA ALA A 311 9.65 11.49 3.71
C ALA A 311 10.44 10.34 3.08
N TRP A 312 9.99 9.85 1.91
CA TRP A 312 10.75 8.83 1.20
C TRP A 312 12.10 9.41 0.76
N PRO A 313 13.16 8.59 0.74
CA PRO A 313 14.46 9.09 0.30
C PRO A 313 14.62 9.14 -1.23
N TYR A 314 13.62 8.70 -1.99
CA TYR A 314 13.59 8.74 -3.45
C TYR A 314 13.07 10.09 -4.00
N GLU A 315 12.93 11.10 -3.15
CA GLU A 315 12.36 12.41 -3.50
C GLU A 315 13.26 13.28 -4.39
N SER A 316 12.65 13.95 -5.37
CA SER A 316 13.31 14.95 -6.23
C SER A 316 13.32 16.35 -5.58
N ARG A 317 14.09 17.28 -6.15
CA ARG A 317 14.32 18.65 -5.60
C ARG A 317 13.04 19.48 -5.39
N SER A 318 11.94 19.18 -6.09
CA SER A 318 10.65 19.88 -5.96
C SER A 318 9.97 19.68 -4.59
N THR A 319 10.28 18.57 -3.92
CA THR A 319 9.68 18.15 -2.65
C THR A 319 10.14 18.96 -1.43
N SER A 320 11.31 19.61 -1.53
CA SER A 320 11.86 20.51 -0.49
C SER A 320 10.90 21.66 -0.14
N ARG A 321 10.20 22.24 -1.13
CA ARG A 321 9.19 23.29 -0.88
C ARG A 321 7.95 22.76 -0.16
N HIS A 322 7.59 21.50 -0.37
CA HIS A 322 6.45 20.87 0.30
C HIS A 322 6.78 20.49 1.75
N ILE A 323 8.00 20.02 2.02
CA ILE A 323 8.51 19.80 3.38
C ILE A 323 8.48 21.10 4.17
N GLN A 324 9.09 22.17 3.63
CA GLN A 324 9.09 23.49 4.28
C GLN A 324 7.69 24.04 4.53
N LYS A 325 6.74 23.81 3.61
CA LYS A 325 5.34 24.21 3.78
C LYS A 325 4.63 23.38 4.86
N CYS A 326 4.95 22.10 4.98
CA CYS A 326 4.40 21.22 6.01
C CYS A 326 4.96 21.59 7.39
N GLU A 327 6.26 21.82 7.51
CA GLU A 327 6.91 22.25 8.75
C GLU A 327 6.29 23.53 9.32
N ARG A 328 5.93 24.50 8.45
CA ARG A 328 5.26 25.74 8.85
C ARG A 328 3.82 25.56 9.33
N ARG A 329 3.16 24.44 8.98
CA ARG A 329 1.74 24.18 9.26
C ARG A 329 1.49 23.20 10.40
N VAL A 330 2.51 22.42 10.77
CA VAL A 330 2.35 21.37 11.78
C VAL A 330 2.81 21.87 13.14
N ARG A 331 2.04 21.53 14.17
CA ARG A 331 2.39 21.85 15.56
C ARG A 331 3.74 21.21 15.93
N PRO A 332 4.60 21.94 16.65
CA PRO A 332 5.83 21.39 17.22
C PRO A 332 5.61 20.08 17.99
N GLY A 333 6.60 19.18 17.99
CA GLY A 333 6.55 17.89 18.67
C GLY A 333 5.65 16.84 18.02
N ARG A 334 5.22 17.05 16.77
CA ARG A 334 4.53 16.04 15.97
C ARG A 334 5.44 15.42 14.92
N VAL A 335 5.32 14.11 14.74
CA VAL A 335 5.88 13.40 13.59
C VAL A 335 4.90 13.48 12.44
N VAL A 336 5.39 13.94 11.29
CA VAL A 336 4.66 13.97 10.03
C VAL A 336 5.37 13.05 9.07
N VAL A 337 4.70 11.98 8.66
CA VAL A 337 5.20 11.10 7.61
C VAL A 337 4.55 11.49 6.30
N LEU A 338 5.35 11.92 5.33
CA LEU A 338 4.88 12.32 4.01
C LEU A 338 4.83 11.09 3.08
N ASP A 339 3.62 10.55 2.89
CA ASP A 339 3.34 9.48 1.93
C ASP A 339 3.02 10.07 0.55
N ASN A 340 3.98 10.82 -0.01
CA ASN A 340 3.84 11.55 -1.28
C ASN A 340 4.68 10.94 -2.41
N LEU A 341 4.70 9.61 -2.57
CA LEU A 341 5.39 8.94 -3.68
C LEU A 341 5.07 9.49 -5.08
N VAL A 342 3.94 10.18 -5.20
CA VAL A 342 3.41 10.74 -6.44
C VAL A 342 3.92 12.16 -6.71
N ALA A 343 4.40 12.89 -5.69
CA ALA A 343 4.99 14.21 -5.86
C ALA A 343 6.47 14.18 -6.29
N MET A 344 7.00 12.99 -6.59
CA MET A 344 8.41 12.76 -6.89
C MET A 344 8.75 12.87 -8.38
N SER A 345 7.73 12.98 -9.25
CA SER A 345 7.87 13.15 -10.71
C SER A 345 7.85 14.60 -11.15
#